data_AF-A0A9R1EKQ6-F1
#
_entry.id   AF-A0A9R1EKQ6-F1
#
_cell.length_a   1.000
_cell.length_b   1.000
_cell.length_c   1.000
_cell.angle_alpha   90.00
_cell.angle_beta   90.00
_cell.angle_gamma   90.00
#
_symmetry.space_group_name_H-M   'P 1'
#
loop_
_entity.id
_entity.type
_entity.pdbx_description
1 polymer ?
#
loop_
_entity_poly.entity_id
_entity_poly.type
_entity_poly.pdbx_seq_one_letter_code
_entity_poly.pdbx_strand_id
1 'polypeptide(L)'
;MSSMPCLAVEHRCTGTNKSTTTVFSVAGNGKEPITGGLDSDELTDKAFCPTPQGWLIVRDRLATVDTYLLDHHSHEKINLPPLAIDQDLLINCSCLLSDAPTAPGCVVLIVEPDAPIIRYHRIGVDDGWTKHEYDLGTQGDEIGGFEKIPMCETVACRGKFYFLSSPTELGVLELSPAAAGPAFSSIAVDGESYNCGETAKAFLVESEEELYMVRLLRSRDFNEANVYKMDFSEQQWRHVRDLGGRAFFVAPLNFGVSCLAGDQYGVQKNCVYSLVKLSDKSFNMFNVEDGATERRDIGEAYVSVEKHGINLQHPILGTQHRMLWMVPTSL
;
A
#
# COMPACT_ATOMS: atom_id res chain seq x y z
N MET A 1 -20.72 9.46 -10.09
CA MET A 1 -19.57 10.35 -9.79
C MET A 1 -18.35 9.47 -9.78
N SER A 2 -17.28 9.83 -10.48
CA SER A 2 -16.03 9.10 -10.33
C SER A 2 -15.49 9.34 -8.92
N SER A 3 -15.19 8.28 -8.20
CA SER A 3 -14.41 8.33 -6.96
C SER A 3 -13.04 8.97 -7.24
N MET A 4 -12.60 9.84 -6.34
CA MET A 4 -11.28 10.48 -6.40
C MET A 4 -10.33 9.77 -5.43
N PRO A 5 -9.03 9.67 -5.74
CA PRO A 5 -8.04 9.23 -4.77
C PRO A 5 -8.08 10.10 -3.51
N CYS A 6 -7.96 9.45 -2.36
CA CYS A 6 -8.01 10.11 -1.08
C CYS A 6 -6.89 9.64 -0.16
N LEU A 7 -6.56 10.48 0.80
CA LEU A 7 -5.59 10.21 1.84
C LEU A 7 -6.34 9.97 3.14
N ALA A 8 -6.22 8.78 3.70
CA ALA A 8 -6.74 8.44 5.01
C ALA A 8 -5.69 8.73 6.10
N VAL A 9 -6.15 9.34 7.18
CA VAL A 9 -5.38 9.61 8.39
C VAL A 9 -6.07 8.90 9.55
N GLU A 10 -5.44 7.83 10.03
CA GLU A 10 -5.89 7.09 11.22
C GLU A 10 -5.27 7.71 12.48
N HIS A 11 -6.10 8.00 13.47
CA HIS A 11 -5.73 8.49 14.79
C HIS A 11 -6.07 7.41 15.83
N ARG A 12 -5.05 6.98 16.58
CA ARG A 12 -5.21 5.95 17.61
C ARG A 12 -4.67 6.40 18.95
N CYS A 13 -5.44 6.14 20.01
CA CYS A 13 -4.99 6.29 21.38
C CYS A 13 -4.24 5.02 21.81
N THR A 14 -2.93 5.14 22.07
CA THR A 14 -2.11 3.99 22.48
C THR A 14 -2.65 3.38 23.78
N GLY A 15 -2.71 2.05 23.86
CA GLY A 15 -3.26 1.35 25.03
C GLY A 15 -4.79 1.24 25.06
N THR A 16 -5.48 1.63 23.98
CA THR A 16 -6.92 1.44 23.81
C THR A 16 -7.24 0.85 22.43
N ASN A 17 -8.45 0.31 22.27
CA ASN A 17 -9.00 -0.09 20.96
C ASN A 17 -9.65 1.07 20.20
N LYS A 18 -9.54 2.31 20.72
CA LYS A 18 -10.19 3.46 20.11
C LYS A 18 -9.39 4.01 18.94
N SER A 19 -10.03 4.12 17.78
CA SER A 19 -9.45 4.72 16.58
C SER A 19 -10.47 5.51 15.78
N THR A 20 -10.03 6.61 15.19
CA THR A 20 -10.82 7.44 14.27
C THR A 20 -10.06 7.62 12.97
N THR A 21 -10.77 7.69 11.85
CA THR A 21 -10.16 7.87 10.52
C THR A 21 -10.75 9.12 9.87
N THR A 22 -9.88 10.03 9.44
CA THR A 22 -10.26 11.20 8.64
C THR A 22 -9.74 11.03 7.23
N VAL A 23 -10.51 11.43 6.23
CA VAL A 23 -10.14 11.26 4.83
C VAL A 23 -10.14 12.58 4.10
N PHE A 24 -9.06 12.82 3.36
CA PHE A 24 -8.79 14.05 2.62
C PHE A 24 -8.80 13.75 1.12
N SER A 25 -9.41 14.63 0.34
CA SER A 25 -9.32 14.54 -1.12
C SER A 25 -7.92 14.96 -1.57
N VAL A 26 -7.35 14.22 -2.52
CA VAL A 26 -6.12 14.65 -3.20
C VAL A 26 -6.41 15.74 -4.24
N ALA A 27 -7.67 15.86 -4.68
CA ALA A 27 -8.11 16.86 -5.64
C ALA A 27 -8.10 18.30 -5.07
N GLY A 28 -7.57 19.25 -5.84
CA GLY A 28 -7.53 20.68 -5.48
C GLY A 28 -6.41 21.01 -4.48
N ASN A 29 -6.65 21.98 -3.60
CA ASN A 29 -5.65 22.46 -2.64
C ASN A 29 -5.36 21.48 -1.49
N GLY A 30 -5.99 20.29 -1.43
CA GLY A 30 -5.72 19.25 -0.41
C GLY A 30 -5.95 19.69 1.04
N LYS A 31 -6.68 20.79 1.26
CA LYS A 31 -6.79 21.46 2.56
C LYS A 31 -8.07 21.18 3.33
N GLU A 32 -9.11 20.68 2.67
CA GLU A 32 -10.40 20.44 3.31
C GLU A 32 -10.66 18.93 3.42
N PRO A 33 -11.02 18.42 4.62
CA PRO A 33 -11.48 17.05 4.77
C PRO A 33 -12.72 16.83 3.91
N ILE A 34 -12.86 15.63 3.34
CA ILE A 34 -14.11 15.27 2.66
C ILE A 34 -15.18 15.14 3.74
N THR A 35 -15.98 16.19 3.91
CA THR A 35 -17.14 16.16 4.81
C THR A 35 -18.25 15.39 4.09
N GLY A 36 -18.54 14.16 4.56
CA GLY A 36 -19.66 13.33 4.07
C GLY A 36 -19.32 12.27 3.03
N GLY A 37 -18.07 11.79 2.96
CA GLY A 37 -17.65 10.72 2.02
C GLY A 37 -17.12 9.43 2.67
N LEU A 38 -16.79 9.48 3.96
CA LEU A 38 -16.85 8.31 4.83
C LEU A 38 -17.73 8.73 6.00
N ASP A 39 -18.74 7.94 6.31
CA ASP A 39 -19.20 7.93 7.70
C ASP A 39 -17.97 7.47 8.49
N SER A 40 -17.32 8.41 9.21
CA SER A 40 -16.22 8.10 10.12
C SER A 40 -16.51 6.88 10.97
N ASP A 41 -17.81 6.63 11.21
CA ASP A 41 -18.41 5.54 11.93
C ASP A 41 -18.11 4.15 11.34
N GLU A 42 -18.01 3.98 10.01
CA GLU A 42 -17.80 2.65 9.40
C GLU A 42 -16.40 2.08 9.68
N LEU A 43 -15.38 2.94 9.76
CA LEU A 43 -14.01 2.54 10.11
C LEU A 43 -13.64 2.85 11.57
N THR A 44 -14.56 3.40 12.35
CA THR A 44 -14.33 3.71 13.77
C THR A 44 -14.11 2.43 14.55
N ASP A 45 -13.07 2.42 15.36
CA ASP A 45 -12.65 1.28 16.18
C ASP A 45 -12.42 -0.01 15.37
N LYS A 46 -12.07 0.12 14.08
CA LYS A 46 -11.67 -1.00 13.21
C LYS A 46 -10.19 -0.95 12.90
N ALA A 47 -9.59 -2.13 12.69
CA ALA A 47 -8.27 -2.26 12.11
C ALA A 47 -8.43 -2.52 10.62
N PHE A 48 -7.74 -1.75 9.77
CA PHE A 48 -7.83 -1.93 8.33
C PHE A 48 -6.49 -1.76 7.61
N CYS A 49 -6.42 -2.42 6.45
CA CYS A 49 -5.26 -2.49 5.58
C CYS A 49 -5.71 -2.27 4.12
N PRO A 50 -5.31 -1.18 3.47
CA PRO A 50 -5.70 -0.91 2.09
C PRO A 50 -4.96 -1.82 1.11
N THR A 51 -5.62 -2.13 0.00
CA THR A 51 -5.04 -2.84 -1.14
C THR A 51 -4.85 -1.87 -2.32
N PRO A 52 -3.80 -2.04 -3.15
CA PRO A 52 -3.66 -1.30 -4.40
C PRO A 52 -4.85 -1.47 -5.36
N GLN A 53 -5.61 -2.56 -5.22
CA GLN A 53 -6.80 -2.85 -6.04
C GLN A 53 -8.05 -2.06 -5.57
N GLY A 54 -7.92 -1.16 -4.60
CA GLY A 54 -8.98 -0.22 -4.18
C GLY A 54 -9.93 -0.73 -3.10
N TRP A 55 -9.65 -1.90 -2.54
CA TRP A 55 -10.41 -2.50 -1.43
C TRP A 55 -9.66 -2.37 -0.11
N LEU A 56 -10.38 -2.40 1.01
CA LEU A 56 -9.84 -2.43 2.36
C LEU A 56 -10.09 -3.81 2.99
N ILE A 57 -9.06 -4.45 3.52
CA ILE A 57 -9.27 -5.54 4.48
C ILE A 57 -9.62 -4.90 5.81
N VAL A 58 -10.79 -5.20 6.36
CA VAL A 58 -11.30 -4.63 7.59
C VAL A 58 -11.52 -5.73 8.62
N ARG A 59 -11.13 -5.44 9.86
CA ARG A 59 -11.39 -6.27 11.02
C ARG A 59 -11.87 -5.43 12.18
N ASP A 60 -12.93 -5.91 12.83
CA ASP A 60 -13.47 -5.24 14.01
C ASP A 60 -12.52 -5.41 15.22
N ARG A 61 -12.21 -4.31 15.92
CA ARG A 61 -11.30 -4.38 17.07
C ARG A 61 -11.95 -5.04 18.30
N LEU A 62 -13.28 -4.96 18.40
CA LEU A 62 -14.09 -5.48 19.50
C LEU A 62 -14.63 -6.88 19.18
N ALA A 63 -14.95 -7.15 17.91
CA ALA A 63 -15.40 -8.46 17.43
C ALA A 63 -14.31 -9.16 16.60
N THR A 64 -13.49 -9.97 17.27
CA THR A 64 -12.28 -10.59 16.67
C THR A 64 -12.53 -11.57 15.53
N VAL A 65 -13.80 -11.91 15.25
CA VAL A 65 -14.23 -12.91 14.24
C VAL A 65 -14.65 -12.30 12.90
N ASP A 66 -14.97 -11.00 12.84
CA ASP A 66 -15.50 -10.38 11.62
C ASP A 66 -14.36 -9.82 10.78
N THR A 67 -14.02 -10.53 9.70
CA THR A 67 -13.05 -10.09 8.67
C THR A 67 -13.77 -9.99 7.34
N TYR A 68 -13.60 -8.87 6.63
CA TYR A 68 -14.23 -8.65 5.33
C TYR A 68 -13.41 -7.72 4.45
N LEU A 69 -13.61 -7.80 3.14
CA LEU A 69 -13.20 -6.75 2.21
C LEU A 69 -14.30 -5.69 2.13
N LEU A 70 -13.91 -4.43 2.15
CA LEU A 70 -14.78 -3.27 1.98
C LEU A 70 -14.33 -2.48 0.76
N ASP A 71 -15.22 -2.28 -0.20
CA ASP A 71 -15.06 -1.22 -1.18
C ASP A 71 -15.49 0.09 -0.53
N HIS A 72 -14.51 0.98 -0.32
CA HIS A 72 -14.73 2.25 0.36
C HIS A 72 -15.65 3.20 -0.41
N HIS A 73 -15.88 2.97 -1.71
CA HIS A 73 -16.72 3.83 -2.53
C HIS A 73 -18.15 3.32 -2.67
N SER A 74 -18.32 2.02 -2.94
CA SER A 74 -19.65 1.42 -3.09
C SER A 74 -20.25 0.95 -1.75
N HIS A 75 -19.44 0.87 -0.69
CA HIS A 75 -19.75 0.21 0.58
C HIS A 75 -20.08 -1.29 0.42
N GLU A 76 -19.69 -1.90 -0.70
CA GLU A 76 -19.83 -3.33 -0.90
C GLU A 76 -18.91 -4.09 0.07
N LYS A 77 -19.46 -5.18 0.64
CA LYS A 77 -18.76 -6.03 1.59
C LYS A 77 -18.68 -7.45 1.07
N ILE A 78 -17.47 -8.01 1.08
CA ILE A 78 -17.23 -9.42 0.81
C ILE A 78 -16.72 -10.05 2.10
N ASN A 79 -17.54 -10.93 2.68
CA ASN A 79 -17.17 -11.62 3.93
C ASN A 79 -16.01 -12.57 3.67
N LEU A 80 -15.01 -12.53 4.56
CA LEU A 80 -13.89 -13.45 4.58
C LEU A 80 -13.96 -14.34 5.84
N PRO A 81 -13.30 -15.51 5.84
CA PRO A 81 -13.14 -16.28 7.06
C PRO A 81 -12.42 -15.47 8.15
N PRO A 82 -12.57 -15.82 9.44
CA PRO A 82 -11.87 -15.15 10.53
C PRO A 82 -10.34 -15.17 10.35
N LEU A 83 -9.71 -14.01 10.30
CA LEU A 83 -8.26 -13.89 10.17
C LEU A 83 -7.59 -13.89 11.56
N ALA A 84 -6.87 -14.98 11.86
CA ALA A 84 -6.11 -15.14 13.10
C ALA A 84 -4.76 -14.40 13.06
N ILE A 85 -4.80 -13.07 13.08
CA ILE A 85 -3.64 -12.15 13.17
C ILE A 85 -3.80 -11.22 14.38
N ASP A 86 -2.73 -10.61 14.87
CA ASP A 86 -2.87 -9.49 15.83
C ASP A 86 -3.38 -8.24 15.08
N GLN A 87 -4.31 -7.48 15.67
CA GLN A 87 -4.85 -6.28 15.02
C GLN A 87 -3.82 -5.16 14.88
N ASP A 88 -2.85 -5.09 15.79
CA ASP A 88 -1.76 -4.14 15.79
C ASP A 88 -0.65 -4.56 14.81
N LEU A 89 -0.62 -5.83 14.43
CA LEU A 89 0.17 -6.32 13.31
C LEU A 89 -0.51 -6.05 11.96
N LEU A 90 -1.83 -6.26 11.86
CA LEU A 90 -2.59 -6.09 10.60
C LEU A 90 -2.40 -4.70 9.98
N ILE A 91 -2.39 -3.65 10.81
CA ILE A 91 -2.22 -2.26 10.34
C ILE A 91 -0.86 -1.98 9.69
N ASN A 92 0.14 -2.83 9.96
CA ASN A 92 1.49 -2.73 9.41
C ASN A 92 1.74 -3.78 8.31
N CYS A 93 0.75 -4.60 7.96
CA CYS A 93 0.88 -5.57 6.88
C CYS A 93 0.69 -4.89 5.52
N SER A 94 1.21 -5.54 4.48
CA SER A 94 0.84 -5.24 3.09
C SER A 94 -0.29 -6.17 2.66
N CYS A 95 -1.32 -5.62 2.02
CA CYS A 95 -2.50 -6.38 1.61
C CYS A 95 -2.71 -6.22 0.10
N LEU A 96 -2.87 -7.35 -0.59
CA LEU A 96 -2.89 -7.40 -2.06
C LEU A 96 -4.00 -8.35 -2.51
N LEU A 97 -4.65 -8.01 -3.63
CA LEU A 97 -5.55 -8.90 -4.35
C LEU A 97 -4.92 -9.31 -5.67
N SER A 98 -5.00 -10.59 -6.04
CA SER A 98 -4.47 -11.06 -7.33
C SER A 98 -5.28 -10.59 -8.54
N ASP A 99 -6.56 -10.25 -8.32
CA ASP A 99 -7.56 -9.84 -9.32
C ASP A 99 -8.68 -9.05 -8.61
N ALA A 100 -9.75 -8.67 -9.32
CA ALA A 100 -10.97 -8.18 -8.71
C ALA A 100 -11.50 -9.20 -7.67
N PRO A 101 -11.97 -8.79 -6.48
CA PRO A 101 -12.38 -9.73 -5.44
C PRO A 101 -13.67 -10.48 -5.77
N THR A 102 -14.42 -10.03 -6.79
CA THR A 102 -15.56 -10.73 -7.37
C THR A 102 -15.15 -11.77 -8.42
N ALA A 103 -13.89 -11.77 -8.87
CA ALA A 103 -13.38 -12.76 -9.80
C ALA A 103 -13.25 -14.13 -9.11
N PRO A 104 -13.62 -15.24 -9.79
CA PRO A 104 -13.52 -16.57 -9.21
C PRO A 104 -12.10 -16.91 -8.76
N GLY A 105 -11.95 -17.26 -7.49
CA GLY A 105 -10.66 -17.67 -6.93
C GLY A 105 -9.64 -16.54 -6.76
N CYS A 106 -10.09 -15.27 -6.76
CA CYS A 106 -9.23 -14.14 -6.40
C CYS A 106 -8.54 -14.41 -5.06
N VAL A 107 -7.22 -14.23 -5.05
CA VAL A 107 -6.37 -14.45 -3.88
C VAL A 107 -6.26 -13.15 -3.11
N VAL A 108 -6.67 -13.18 -1.84
CA VAL A 108 -6.30 -12.16 -0.85
C VAL A 108 -4.97 -12.58 -0.24
N LEU A 109 -3.94 -11.74 -0.35
CA LEU A 109 -2.61 -11.96 0.20
C LEU A 109 -2.31 -10.89 1.26
N ILE A 110 -1.83 -11.34 2.42
CA ILE A 110 -1.34 -10.52 3.52
C ILE A 110 0.12 -10.87 3.74
N VAL A 111 0.99 -9.86 3.72
CA VAL A 111 2.43 -9.98 3.97
C VAL A 111 2.71 -9.34 5.31
N GLU A 112 3.23 -10.12 6.27
CA GLU A 112 3.63 -9.60 7.57
C GLU A 112 4.95 -8.79 7.41
N PRO A 113 5.10 -7.63 8.07
CA PRO A 113 6.19 -6.69 7.78
C PRO A 113 7.58 -7.17 8.26
N ASP A 114 7.64 -7.76 9.46
CA ASP A 114 8.90 -8.06 10.15
C ASP A 114 9.14 -9.58 10.30
N ALA A 115 8.32 -10.40 9.64
CA ALA A 115 8.41 -11.84 9.69
C ALA A 115 8.25 -12.42 8.29
N PRO A 116 8.94 -13.52 7.96
CA PRO A 116 8.81 -14.17 6.67
C PRO A 116 7.53 -15.02 6.60
N ILE A 117 6.40 -14.38 6.87
CA ILE A 117 5.08 -15.00 6.96
C ILE A 117 4.17 -14.31 5.96
N ILE A 118 3.57 -15.12 5.09
CA ILE A 118 2.40 -14.72 4.31
C ILE A 118 1.16 -15.43 4.83
N ARG A 119 0.02 -14.77 4.66
CA ARG A 119 -1.30 -15.37 4.84
C ARG A 119 -2.10 -15.14 3.59
N TYR A 120 -2.76 -16.16 3.09
CA TYR A 120 -3.57 -16.01 1.90
C TYR A 120 -4.87 -16.81 1.97
N HIS A 121 -5.84 -16.35 1.19
CA HIS A 121 -7.15 -16.96 1.08
C HIS A 121 -7.71 -16.72 -0.33
N ARG A 122 -8.25 -17.77 -0.96
CA ARG A 122 -8.97 -17.67 -2.24
C ARG A 122 -10.46 -17.52 -2.00
N ILE A 123 -10.98 -16.38 -2.43
CA ILE A 123 -12.39 -16.03 -2.27
C ILE A 123 -13.26 -17.06 -3.00
N GLY A 124 -14.20 -17.65 -2.26
CA GLY A 124 -15.17 -18.63 -2.77
C GLY A 124 -14.60 -20.02 -3.09
N VAL A 125 -13.32 -20.27 -2.78
CA VAL A 125 -12.64 -21.56 -3.05
C VAL A 125 -12.10 -22.17 -1.77
N ASP A 126 -11.36 -21.40 -0.96
CA ASP A 126 -10.78 -21.91 0.28
C ASP A 126 -11.81 -21.82 1.43
N ASP A 127 -11.79 -22.78 2.37
CA ASP A 127 -12.65 -22.74 3.56
C ASP A 127 -12.11 -21.78 4.64
N GLY A 128 -10.84 -21.38 4.53
CA GLY A 128 -10.15 -20.62 5.56
C GLY A 128 -8.85 -19.99 5.07
N TRP A 129 -8.15 -19.32 5.98
CA TRP A 129 -6.85 -18.71 5.70
C TRP A 129 -5.74 -19.75 5.79
N THR A 130 -4.82 -19.71 4.84
CA THR A 130 -3.55 -20.45 4.92
C THR A 130 -2.46 -19.52 5.42
N LYS A 131 -1.78 -19.91 6.50
CA LYS A 131 -0.54 -19.28 6.96
C LYS A 131 0.64 -20.07 6.39
N HIS A 132 1.59 -19.37 5.78
CA HIS A 132 2.80 -19.97 5.25
C HIS A 132 4.04 -19.17 5.68
N GLU A 133 5.03 -19.85 6.24
CA GLU A 133 6.34 -19.28 6.53
C GLU A 133 7.27 -19.63 5.36
N TYR A 134 7.85 -18.60 4.75
CA TYR A 134 8.75 -18.73 3.61
C TYR A 134 10.21 -18.52 4.05
N ASP A 135 11.14 -18.77 3.13
CA ASP A 135 12.57 -18.55 3.34
C ASP A 135 13.17 -17.89 2.09
N LEU A 136 13.50 -16.60 2.20
CA LEU A 136 14.22 -15.83 1.19
C LEU A 136 15.71 -15.68 1.55
N GLY A 137 16.19 -16.45 2.52
CA GLY A 137 17.52 -16.36 3.06
C GLY A 137 17.59 -15.53 4.35
N THR A 138 18.82 -15.18 4.71
CA THR A 138 19.15 -14.56 6.00
C THR A 138 20.10 -13.39 5.78
N GLN A 139 19.86 -12.27 6.46
CA GLN A 139 20.71 -11.09 6.45
C GLN A 139 21.28 -10.81 7.84
N GLY A 140 22.33 -9.99 7.91
CA GLY A 140 22.99 -9.61 9.15
C GLY A 140 24.45 -10.04 9.21
N ASP A 141 25.06 -9.88 10.37
CA ASP A 141 26.46 -10.21 10.63
C ASP A 141 26.66 -10.79 12.03
N GLU A 142 27.89 -11.20 12.35
CA GLU A 142 28.22 -11.82 13.64
C GLU A 142 28.00 -10.89 14.84
N ILE A 143 27.94 -9.57 14.64
CA ILE A 143 27.83 -8.56 15.69
C ILE A 143 26.35 -8.21 15.94
N GLY A 144 25.59 -8.01 14.86
CA GLY A 144 24.17 -7.64 14.87
C GLY A 144 23.22 -8.83 14.94
N GLY A 145 23.74 -10.05 14.73
CA GLY A 145 22.93 -11.26 14.61
C GLY A 145 22.39 -11.45 13.20
N PHE A 146 21.79 -12.62 12.98
CA PHE A 146 21.23 -13.03 11.70
C PHE A 146 19.70 -13.06 11.78
N GLU A 147 19.03 -12.42 10.83
CA GLU A 147 17.58 -12.37 10.72
C GLU A 147 17.11 -12.86 9.36
N LYS A 148 15.94 -13.50 9.30
CA LYS A 148 15.35 -13.95 8.04
C LYS A 148 14.95 -12.74 7.19
N ILE A 149 15.18 -12.82 5.88
CA ILE A 149 14.85 -11.73 4.96
C ILE A 149 13.32 -11.71 4.74
N PRO A 150 12.61 -10.64 5.13
CA PRO A 150 11.20 -10.48 4.79
C PRO A 150 11.04 -10.09 3.32
N MET A 151 9.95 -10.52 2.71
CA MET A 151 9.52 -10.08 1.40
C MET A 151 9.18 -8.59 1.46
N CYS A 152 9.79 -7.80 0.58
CA CYS A 152 9.59 -6.35 0.52
C CYS A 152 9.00 -5.91 -0.81
N GLU A 153 8.36 -4.74 -0.81
CA GLU A 153 7.84 -4.05 -2.01
C GLU A 153 7.09 -5.00 -2.96
N THR A 154 5.99 -5.58 -2.47
CA THR A 154 5.20 -6.60 -3.18
C THR A 154 4.04 -5.98 -3.95
N VAL A 155 3.80 -6.44 -5.17
CA VAL A 155 2.67 -6.01 -6.01
C VAL A 155 2.01 -7.19 -6.71
N ALA A 156 0.70 -7.14 -6.88
CA ALA A 156 -0.02 -8.08 -7.74
C ALA A 156 -0.02 -7.58 -9.18
N CYS A 157 0.39 -8.41 -10.14
CA CYS A 157 0.39 -8.07 -11.56
C CYS A 157 0.25 -9.35 -12.38
N ARG A 158 -0.61 -9.35 -13.41
CA ARG A 158 -0.83 -10.50 -14.31
C ARG A 158 -1.09 -11.83 -13.57
N GLY A 159 -1.88 -11.78 -12.50
CA GLY A 159 -2.23 -12.96 -11.69
C GLY A 159 -1.11 -13.54 -10.82
N LYS A 160 0.05 -12.87 -10.73
CA LYS A 160 1.17 -13.24 -9.87
C LYS A 160 1.48 -12.12 -8.89
N PHE A 161 2.26 -12.45 -7.86
CA PHE A 161 2.80 -11.45 -6.94
C PHE A 161 4.29 -11.29 -7.21
N TYR A 162 4.72 -10.06 -7.48
CA TYR A 162 6.12 -9.71 -7.68
C TYR A 162 6.63 -8.97 -6.45
N PHE A 163 7.89 -9.18 -6.08
CA PHE A 163 8.54 -8.50 -4.98
C PHE A 163 9.99 -8.19 -5.29
N LEU A 164 10.53 -7.14 -4.69
CA LEU A 164 11.95 -6.81 -4.87
C LEU A 164 12.78 -7.76 -4.01
N SER A 165 13.57 -8.62 -4.65
CA SER A 165 14.44 -9.59 -3.96
C SER A 165 15.86 -9.04 -3.81
N SER A 166 16.43 -8.57 -4.92
CA SER A 166 17.73 -7.91 -4.94
C SER A 166 17.79 -6.90 -6.10
N PRO A 167 18.84 -6.06 -6.20
CA PRO A 167 18.97 -5.14 -7.33
C PRO A 167 19.02 -5.80 -8.71
N THR A 168 19.35 -7.09 -8.77
CA THR A 168 19.49 -7.87 -10.00
C THR A 168 18.48 -9.01 -10.09
N GLU A 169 17.51 -9.09 -9.17
CA GLU A 169 16.51 -10.15 -9.16
C GLU A 169 15.14 -9.63 -8.73
N LEU A 170 14.14 -9.92 -9.55
CA LEU A 170 12.74 -9.72 -9.25
C LEU A 170 12.15 -11.04 -8.75
N GLY A 171 11.70 -11.09 -7.51
CA GLY A 171 11.03 -12.25 -6.93
C GLY A 171 9.62 -12.42 -7.45
N VAL A 172 9.19 -13.68 -7.58
CA VAL A 172 7.85 -14.05 -8.04
C VAL A 172 7.25 -15.06 -7.08
N LEU A 173 6.04 -14.78 -6.61
CA LEU A 173 5.20 -15.63 -5.79
C LEU A 173 3.94 -16.01 -6.58
N GLU A 174 3.75 -17.31 -6.76
CA GLU A 174 2.57 -17.88 -7.41
C GLU A 174 1.75 -18.72 -6.42
N LEU A 175 0.47 -18.40 -6.31
CA LEU A 175 -0.49 -19.05 -5.43
C LEU A 175 -1.52 -19.84 -6.24
N SER A 176 -1.05 -20.83 -7.01
CA SER A 176 -1.90 -21.66 -7.86
C SER A 176 -2.84 -22.57 -7.05
N PRO A 177 -4.13 -22.71 -7.43
CA PRO A 177 -5.05 -23.65 -6.80
C PRO A 177 -4.62 -25.12 -6.93
N ALA A 178 -3.85 -25.45 -7.98
CA ALA A 178 -3.43 -26.83 -8.26
C ALA A 178 -2.14 -27.24 -7.51
N ALA A 179 -1.45 -26.28 -6.89
CA ALA A 179 -0.20 -26.52 -6.19
C ALA A 179 -0.44 -26.87 -4.72
N ALA A 180 0.44 -27.70 -4.15
CA ALA A 180 0.38 -28.07 -2.72
C ALA A 180 0.71 -26.91 -1.77
N GLY A 181 1.24 -25.80 -2.29
CA GLY A 181 1.58 -24.61 -1.52
C GLY A 181 2.11 -23.48 -2.40
N PRO A 182 2.55 -22.37 -1.79
CA PRO A 182 3.14 -21.25 -2.49
C PRO A 182 4.39 -21.64 -3.27
N ALA A 183 4.49 -21.18 -4.52
CA ALA A 183 5.67 -21.36 -5.35
C ALA A 183 6.44 -20.04 -5.45
N PHE A 184 7.71 -20.07 -5.03
CA PHE A 184 8.64 -18.96 -5.12
C PHE A 184 9.63 -19.19 -6.25
N SER A 185 9.88 -18.16 -7.05
CA SER A 185 10.90 -18.15 -8.09
C SER A 185 11.47 -16.73 -8.26
N SER A 186 12.46 -16.55 -9.11
CA SER A 186 13.04 -15.24 -9.42
C SER A 186 13.26 -15.08 -10.92
N ILE A 187 13.23 -13.82 -11.36
CA ILE A 187 13.60 -13.37 -12.68
C ILE A 187 14.90 -12.58 -12.51
N ALA A 188 15.97 -13.03 -13.17
CA ALA A 188 17.20 -12.26 -13.25
C ALA A 188 16.92 -10.95 -13.99
N VAL A 189 17.46 -9.84 -13.49
CA VAL A 189 17.30 -8.51 -14.07
C VAL A 189 18.66 -7.94 -14.37
N ASP A 190 18.79 -7.28 -15.51
CA ASP A 190 20.00 -6.56 -15.86
C ASP A 190 20.34 -5.49 -14.80
N GLY A 191 21.46 -5.70 -14.10
CA GLY A 191 21.94 -4.83 -13.03
C GLY A 191 22.43 -3.46 -13.50
N GLU A 192 22.62 -3.27 -14.82
CA GLU A 192 22.96 -1.97 -15.41
C GLU A 192 21.72 -1.14 -15.76
N SER A 193 20.51 -1.69 -15.60
CA SER A 193 19.25 -1.03 -15.99
C SER A 193 18.96 0.28 -15.25
N TYR A 194 19.55 0.48 -14.08
CA TYR A 194 19.51 1.74 -13.33
C TYR A 194 20.71 1.89 -12.39
N ASN A 195 20.98 3.12 -11.93
CA ASN A 195 22.08 3.36 -11.00
C ASN A 195 21.78 2.76 -9.61
N CYS A 196 22.23 1.52 -9.37
CA CYS A 196 22.10 0.81 -8.10
C CYS A 196 22.95 1.45 -6.98
N GLY A 197 23.99 2.22 -7.32
CA GLY A 197 24.82 2.92 -6.34
C GLY A 197 24.12 4.09 -5.67
N GLU A 198 23.04 4.60 -6.26
CA GLU A 198 22.23 5.64 -5.64
C GLU A 198 21.26 5.05 -4.60
N THR A 199 21.40 5.50 -3.35
CA THR A 199 20.49 5.09 -2.27
C THR A 199 19.09 5.66 -2.51
N ALA A 200 18.12 4.76 -2.66
CA ALA A 200 16.73 5.12 -2.91
C ALA A 200 15.80 4.17 -2.16
N LYS A 201 14.58 4.64 -1.87
CA LYS A 201 13.47 3.76 -1.47
C LYS A 201 12.72 3.35 -2.74
N ALA A 202 12.64 2.06 -3.02
CA ALA A 202 11.95 1.54 -4.18
C ALA A 202 10.52 1.12 -3.79
N PHE A 203 9.59 1.18 -4.74
CA PHE A 203 8.23 0.69 -4.62
C PHE A 203 7.82 0.02 -5.93
N LEU A 204 7.02 -1.03 -5.87
CA LEU A 204 6.41 -1.62 -7.07
C LEU A 204 4.98 -1.09 -7.25
N VAL A 205 4.62 -0.83 -8.50
CA VAL A 205 3.28 -0.34 -8.89
C VAL A 205 2.83 -1.14 -10.10
N GLU A 206 1.61 -1.66 -10.04
CA GLU A 206 0.93 -2.22 -11.20
C GLU A 206 0.08 -1.14 -11.86
N SER A 207 0.08 -1.12 -13.18
CA SER A 207 -0.75 -0.24 -13.97
C SER A 207 -1.02 -0.85 -15.34
N GLU A 208 -2.29 -1.16 -15.62
CA GLU A 208 -2.73 -1.72 -16.91
C GLU A 208 -2.01 -3.01 -17.29
N GLU A 209 -1.89 -3.93 -16.33
CA GLU A 209 -1.16 -5.19 -16.45
C GLU A 209 0.36 -5.04 -16.66
N GLU A 210 0.89 -3.82 -16.55
CA GLU A 210 2.32 -3.55 -16.65
C GLU A 210 2.91 -3.30 -15.25
N LEU A 211 4.15 -3.75 -15.07
CA LEU A 211 4.87 -3.63 -13.80
C LEU A 211 5.82 -2.44 -13.85
N TYR A 212 5.72 -1.55 -12.86
CA TYR A 212 6.57 -0.39 -12.68
C TYR A 212 7.31 -0.44 -11.36
N MET A 213 8.48 0.19 -11.33
CA MET A 213 9.26 0.47 -10.12
C MET A 213 9.45 1.98 -9.96
N VAL A 214 9.05 2.51 -8.82
CA VAL A 214 9.27 3.91 -8.41
C VAL A 214 10.42 3.96 -7.43
N ARG A 215 11.47 4.72 -7.71
CA ARG A 215 12.63 4.93 -6.82
C ARG A 215 12.65 6.37 -6.29
N LEU A 216 12.38 6.56 -5.00
CA LEU A 216 12.51 7.86 -4.32
C LEU A 216 13.95 8.06 -3.84
N LEU A 217 14.62 9.10 -4.31
CA LEU A 217 16.06 9.29 -4.10
C LEU A 217 16.37 9.88 -2.73
N ARG A 218 17.16 9.16 -1.91
CA ARG A 218 17.56 9.63 -0.57
C ARG A 218 18.51 10.83 -0.63
N SER A 219 19.35 10.89 -1.66
CA SER A 219 20.28 12.00 -1.94
C SER A 219 19.59 13.34 -2.20
N ARG A 220 18.25 13.33 -2.32
CA ARG A 220 17.39 14.47 -2.63
C ARG A 220 16.27 14.63 -1.60
N ASP A 221 16.49 14.14 -0.37
CA ASP A 221 15.50 14.13 0.70
C ASP A 221 14.15 13.50 0.30
N PHE A 222 14.19 12.51 -0.61
CA PHE A 222 13.01 11.84 -1.19
C PHE A 222 12.06 12.78 -1.95
N ASN A 223 12.57 13.89 -2.48
CA ASN A 223 11.81 14.88 -3.26
C ASN A 223 11.89 14.64 -4.79
N GLU A 224 12.71 13.68 -5.21
CA GLU A 224 12.90 13.29 -6.61
C GLU A 224 12.60 11.80 -6.75
N ALA A 225 11.91 11.43 -7.84
CA ALA A 225 11.55 10.05 -8.13
C ALA A 225 11.99 9.64 -9.54
N ASN A 226 12.55 8.44 -9.69
CA ASN A 226 12.74 7.82 -10.99
C ASN A 226 11.72 6.71 -11.16
N VAL A 227 11.07 6.63 -12.33
CA VAL A 227 10.11 5.58 -12.63
C VAL A 227 10.64 4.72 -13.75
N TYR A 228 10.55 3.41 -13.56
CA TYR A 228 10.97 2.41 -14.52
C TYR A 228 9.82 1.44 -14.80
N LYS A 229 9.73 0.98 -16.03
CA LYS A 229 8.83 -0.06 -16.49
C LYS A 229 9.61 -1.36 -16.69
N MET A 230 9.09 -2.49 -16.20
CA MET A 230 9.72 -3.79 -16.43
C MET A 230 9.50 -4.24 -17.87
N ASP A 231 10.58 -4.50 -18.59
CA ASP A 231 10.56 -5.24 -19.85
C ASP A 231 10.80 -6.72 -19.54
N PHE A 232 9.73 -7.52 -19.50
CA PHE A 232 9.83 -8.96 -19.21
C PHE A 232 10.54 -9.75 -20.31
N SER A 233 10.59 -9.22 -21.54
CA SER A 233 11.22 -9.92 -22.67
C SER A 233 12.74 -9.81 -22.62
N GLU A 234 13.24 -8.61 -22.36
CA GLU A 234 14.67 -8.32 -22.23
C GLU A 234 15.18 -8.47 -20.79
N GLN A 235 14.27 -8.61 -19.82
CA GLN A 235 14.54 -8.67 -18.38
C GLN A 235 15.27 -7.43 -17.84
N GLN A 236 14.76 -6.25 -18.20
CA GLN A 236 15.41 -4.97 -17.88
C GLN A 236 14.40 -3.93 -17.41
N TRP A 237 14.80 -3.06 -16.49
CA TRP A 237 14.05 -1.87 -16.15
C TRP A 237 14.29 -0.76 -17.19
N ARG A 238 13.22 -0.22 -17.77
CA ARG A 238 13.25 0.87 -18.74
C ARG A 238 12.77 2.15 -18.10
N HIS A 239 13.61 3.18 -18.04
CA HIS A 239 13.20 4.48 -17.50
C HIS A 239 12.05 5.08 -18.33
N VAL A 240 11.01 5.59 -17.66
CA VAL A 240 9.83 6.18 -18.29
C VAL A 240 9.58 7.60 -17.77
N ARG A 241 9.10 8.47 -18.69
CA ARG A 241 8.74 9.87 -18.41
C ARG A 241 7.28 10.18 -18.72
N ASP A 242 6.53 9.16 -19.13
CA ASP A 242 5.10 9.22 -19.44
C ASP A 242 4.43 8.01 -18.79
N LEU A 243 3.41 8.26 -17.99
CA LEU A 243 2.63 7.26 -17.27
C LEU A 243 1.29 6.99 -17.96
N GLY A 244 1.13 7.39 -19.23
CA GLY A 244 -0.06 7.06 -20.02
C GLY A 244 -1.33 7.77 -19.54
N GLY A 245 -1.19 9.01 -19.04
CA GLY A 245 -2.31 9.75 -18.46
C GLY A 245 -2.71 9.28 -17.05
N ARG A 246 -1.84 8.53 -16.38
CA ARG A 246 -2.02 8.08 -14.98
C ARG A 246 -1.10 8.83 -14.03
N ALA A 247 -1.31 8.60 -12.75
CA ALA A 247 -0.43 9.00 -11.66
C ALA A 247 -0.19 7.81 -10.73
N PHE A 248 0.95 7.80 -10.06
CA PHE A 248 1.33 6.76 -9.11
C PHE A 248 1.33 7.30 -7.69
N PHE A 249 0.87 6.50 -6.74
CA PHE A 249 0.84 6.82 -5.32
C PHE A 249 1.65 5.78 -4.58
N VAL A 250 2.64 6.23 -3.80
CA VAL A 250 3.53 5.37 -3.04
C VAL A 250 3.55 5.78 -1.57
N ALA A 251 3.63 4.80 -0.68
CA ALA A 251 3.63 5.02 0.76
C ALA A 251 4.37 3.90 1.49
N PRO A 252 4.79 4.11 2.76
CA PRO A 252 5.37 3.04 3.57
C PRO A 252 4.48 1.80 3.66
N LEU A 253 5.05 0.68 4.13
CA LEU A 253 4.40 -0.64 4.17
C LEU A 253 4.20 -1.25 2.77
N ASN A 254 5.18 -1.03 1.88
CA ASN A 254 5.22 -1.59 0.53
C ASN A 254 4.01 -1.22 -0.34
N PHE A 255 3.45 -0.02 -0.15
CA PHE A 255 2.23 0.36 -0.83
C PHE A 255 2.55 1.16 -2.10
N GLY A 256 2.10 0.65 -3.24
CA GLY A 256 2.21 1.30 -4.54
C GLY A 256 0.95 1.04 -5.36
N VAL A 257 0.36 2.09 -5.92
CA VAL A 257 -0.88 2.01 -6.71
C VAL A 257 -0.89 3.04 -7.83
N SER A 258 -1.55 2.71 -8.93
CA SER A 258 -1.79 3.61 -10.05
C SER A 258 -3.25 4.06 -10.10
N CYS A 259 -3.49 5.30 -10.52
CA CYS A 259 -4.83 5.79 -10.80
C CYS A 259 -4.87 6.60 -12.10
N LEU A 260 -6.07 6.69 -12.71
CA LEU A 260 -6.31 7.63 -13.80
C LEU A 260 -6.12 9.07 -13.30
N ALA A 261 -5.48 9.89 -14.12
CA ALA A 261 -5.20 11.28 -13.82
C ALA A 261 -5.87 12.23 -14.83
N GLY A 262 -6.08 13.47 -14.41
CA GLY A 262 -6.78 14.51 -15.15
C GLY A 262 -7.68 15.35 -14.25
N ASP A 263 -8.13 16.48 -14.79
CA ASP A 263 -8.91 17.48 -14.04
C ASP A 263 -10.19 16.91 -13.42
N GLN A 264 -10.84 15.96 -14.10
CA GLN A 264 -12.03 15.26 -13.61
C GLN A 264 -11.78 14.39 -12.36
N TYR A 265 -10.53 14.02 -12.10
CA TYR A 265 -10.10 13.27 -10.92
C TYR A 265 -9.33 14.16 -9.93
N GLY A 266 -9.01 15.40 -10.31
CA GLY A 266 -8.17 16.33 -9.56
C GLY A 266 -6.74 15.84 -9.32
N VAL A 267 -6.26 14.92 -10.16
CA VAL A 267 -4.93 14.32 -10.06
C VAL A 267 -4.12 14.75 -11.28
N GLN A 268 -2.88 15.18 -11.07
CA GLN A 268 -2.00 15.59 -12.14
C GLN A 268 -1.41 14.36 -12.85
N LYS A 269 -1.44 14.37 -14.18
CA LYS A 269 -0.84 13.32 -15.01
C LYS A 269 0.68 13.27 -14.84
N ASN A 270 1.26 12.10 -15.03
CA ASN A 270 2.70 11.87 -14.98
C ASN A 270 3.31 12.25 -13.62
N CYS A 271 2.53 12.20 -12.54
CA CYS A 271 3.00 12.52 -11.20
C CYS A 271 3.12 11.27 -10.32
N VAL A 272 4.15 11.27 -9.49
CA VAL A 272 4.32 10.39 -8.33
C VAL A 272 3.96 11.17 -7.08
N TYR A 273 2.97 10.68 -6.34
CA TYR A 273 2.53 11.17 -5.04
C TYR A 273 3.13 10.28 -3.96
N SER A 274 4.04 10.81 -3.15
CA SER A 274 4.80 9.99 -2.21
C SER A 274 4.65 10.43 -0.76
N LEU A 275 4.42 9.45 0.11
CA LEU A 275 4.58 9.56 1.56
C LEU A 275 5.91 8.91 1.95
N VAL A 276 6.76 9.65 2.68
CA VAL A 276 8.08 9.14 3.08
C VAL A 276 7.96 8.37 4.39
N LYS A 277 7.18 8.89 5.35
CA LYS A 277 6.90 8.29 6.65
C LYS A 277 5.41 8.25 6.96
N LEU A 278 4.99 7.25 7.73
CA LEU A 278 3.59 7.08 8.15
C LEU A 278 3.08 8.26 8.99
N SER A 279 3.98 8.92 9.71
CA SER A 279 3.70 10.05 10.61
C SER A 279 3.97 11.42 9.98
N ASP A 280 4.21 11.49 8.66
CA ASP A 280 4.39 12.77 8.00
C ASP A 280 3.12 13.65 8.18
N LYS A 281 3.21 14.93 7.85
CA LYS A 281 2.02 15.82 7.77
C LYS A 281 1.93 16.47 6.40
N SER A 282 2.54 15.81 5.43
CA SER A 282 2.75 16.31 4.08
C SER A 282 3.05 15.15 3.14
N PHE A 283 2.76 15.34 1.86
CA PHE A 283 3.21 14.45 0.79
C PHE A 283 3.98 15.24 -0.26
N ASN A 284 4.85 14.55 -0.99
CA ASN A 284 5.54 15.12 -2.14
C ASN A 284 4.83 14.73 -3.43
N MET A 285 4.89 15.61 -4.41
CA MET A 285 4.51 15.38 -5.79
C MET A 285 5.74 15.58 -6.66
N PHE A 286 6.02 14.61 -7.51
CA PHE A 286 7.10 14.68 -8.48
C PHE A 286 6.56 14.36 -9.87
N ASN A 287 6.71 15.29 -10.81
CA ASN A 287 6.32 15.08 -12.19
C ASN A 287 7.48 14.42 -12.96
N VAL A 288 7.24 13.23 -13.50
CA VAL A 288 8.28 12.42 -14.17
C VAL A 288 8.62 12.93 -15.58
N GLU A 289 7.75 13.75 -16.16
CA GLU A 289 7.92 14.31 -17.50
C GLU A 289 8.91 15.47 -17.47
N ASP A 290 8.67 16.47 -16.61
CA ASP A 290 9.44 17.72 -16.55
C ASP A 290 10.37 17.84 -15.33
N GLY A 291 10.24 16.95 -14.34
CA GLY A 291 11.03 16.95 -13.11
C GLY A 291 10.57 17.97 -12.06
N ALA A 292 9.38 18.56 -12.22
CA ALA A 292 8.85 19.50 -11.25
C ALA A 292 8.51 18.79 -9.94
N THR A 293 8.91 19.40 -8.82
CA THR A 293 8.61 18.92 -7.47
C THR A 293 7.76 19.93 -6.71
N GLU A 294 6.72 19.43 -6.03
CA GLU A 294 5.90 20.18 -5.09
C GLU A 294 5.78 19.41 -3.77
N ARG A 295 5.82 20.11 -2.63
CA ARG A 295 5.47 19.54 -1.33
C ARG A 295 4.17 20.15 -0.85
N ARG A 296 3.22 19.31 -0.43
CA ARG A 296 1.92 19.74 0.09
C ARG A 296 1.79 19.39 1.56
N ASP A 297 1.60 20.41 2.39
CA ASP A 297 1.31 20.24 3.82
C ASP A 297 -0.19 20.09 4.07
N ILE A 298 -0.53 19.20 5.00
CA ILE A 298 -1.91 18.87 5.38
C ILE A 298 -2.25 19.52 6.75
N GLY A 299 -1.27 20.19 7.37
CA GLY A 299 -1.28 20.62 8.78
C GLY A 299 -2.47 21.48 9.24
N GLU A 300 -3.16 22.22 8.36
CA GLU A 300 -4.36 23.00 8.73
C GLU A 300 -5.59 22.11 8.91
N ALA A 301 -5.69 21.02 8.15
CA ALA A 301 -6.82 20.10 8.16
C ALA A 301 -6.76 19.14 9.37
N TYR A 302 -5.56 18.76 9.79
CA TYR A 302 -5.25 17.92 10.96
C TYR A 302 -5.76 18.49 12.30
N VAL A 303 -5.72 19.81 12.51
CA VAL A 303 -6.04 20.46 13.80
C VAL A 303 -7.55 20.56 14.06
N SER A 304 -8.36 20.54 13.00
CA SER A 304 -9.82 20.69 13.10
C SER A 304 -10.50 19.47 13.75
N VAL A 305 -9.94 18.26 13.55
CA VAL A 305 -10.49 16.99 14.03
C VAL A 305 -10.16 16.71 15.49
N GLU A 306 -8.97 17.10 15.97
CA GLU A 306 -8.62 17.01 17.41
C GLU A 306 -9.64 17.74 18.29
N LYS A 307 -10.25 18.83 17.79
CA LYS A 307 -11.27 19.58 18.52
C LYS A 307 -12.64 18.90 18.59
N HIS A 308 -12.96 17.95 17.70
CA HIS A 308 -14.31 17.41 17.53
C HIS A 308 -14.48 15.93 17.89
N GLY A 309 -13.40 15.17 18.11
CA GLY A 309 -13.49 13.72 18.34
C GLY A 309 -12.82 13.14 19.58
N ILE A 310 -11.83 13.82 20.18
CA ILE A 310 -11.04 13.25 21.29
C ILE A 310 -10.82 14.31 22.37
N ASN A 311 -11.59 14.23 23.46
CA ASN A 311 -11.40 15.07 24.63
C ASN A 311 -10.16 14.57 25.41
N LEU A 312 -8.98 15.14 25.14
CA LEU A 312 -7.73 14.85 25.84
C LEU A 312 -7.72 15.48 27.24
N GLN A 313 -8.52 14.97 28.17
CA GLN A 313 -8.48 15.41 29.58
C GLN A 313 -7.50 14.62 30.46
N HIS A 314 -6.70 13.69 29.91
CA HIS A 314 -5.69 12.97 30.69
C HIS A 314 -4.31 12.93 30.01
N PRO A 315 -3.20 13.35 30.67
CA PRO A 315 -1.93 13.64 29.99
C PRO A 315 -0.99 12.44 29.74
N ILE A 316 -1.47 11.18 29.73
CA ILE A 316 -0.57 10.00 29.80
C ILE A 316 -0.79 8.97 28.67
N LEU A 317 -1.73 9.16 27.74
CA LEU A 317 -1.90 8.26 26.60
C LEU A 317 -1.22 8.87 25.37
N GLY A 318 -0.23 8.19 24.79
CA GLY A 318 0.36 8.58 23.51
C GLY A 318 -0.67 8.48 22.38
N THR A 319 -0.51 9.29 21.35
CA THR A 319 -1.31 9.22 20.13
C THR A 319 -0.43 8.73 18.99
N GLN A 320 -0.86 7.69 18.29
CA GLN A 320 -0.23 7.22 17.06
C GLN A 320 -1.06 7.70 15.87
N HIS A 321 -0.37 8.21 14.84
CA HIS A 321 -0.98 8.66 13.60
C HIS A 321 -0.39 7.87 12.44
N ARG A 322 -1.23 7.52 11.46
CA ARG A 322 -0.85 6.76 10.27
C ARG A 322 -1.56 7.33 9.04
N MET A 323 -0.78 7.67 8.03
CA MET A 323 -1.28 8.09 6.71
C MET A 323 -1.21 6.97 5.69
N LEU A 324 -2.27 6.86 4.89
CA LEU A 324 -2.43 5.82 3.87
C LEU A 324 -3.15 6.39 2.65
N TRP A 325 -2.78 5.92 1.47
CA TRP A 325 -3.55 6.18 0.26
C TRP A 325 -4.73 5.21 0.18
N MET A 326 -5.89 5.76 -0.19
CA MET A 326 -7.06 4.99 -0.60
C MET A 326 -7.41 5.46 -2.01
N VAL A 327 -7.19 4.58 -2.98
CA VAL A 327 -7.39 4.86 -4.39
C VAL A 327 -8.59 4.04 -4.85
N PRO A 328 -9.50 4.60 -5.65
CA PRO A 328 -10.60 3.83 -6.20
C PRO A 328 -10.11 2.68 -7.08
N THR A 329 -10.94 1.66 -7.20
CA THR A 329 -10.81 0.62 -8.23
C THR A 329 -10.59 1.31 -9.57
N SER A 330 -9.40 1.12 -10.15
CA SER A 330 -9.08 1.64 -11.47
C SER A 330 -10.01 0.98 -12.48
N LEU A 331 -10.90 1.79 -13.06
CA LEU A 331 -11.49 1.50 -14.38
C LEU A 331 -10.42 1.65 -15.47
#